data_AF-A0AAV5E0W4-F1
#
_entry.id   AF-A0AAV5E0W4-F1
#
_cell.length_a   1.000
_cell.length_b   1.000
_cell.length_c   1.000
_cell.angle_alpha   90.00
_cell.angle_beta   90.00
_cell.angle_gamma   90.00
#
_symmetry.space_group_name_H-M   'P 1'
#
loop_
_entity.id
_entity.type
_entity.pdbx_description
1 polymer ?
#
loop_
_entity_poly.entity_id
_entity_poly.type
_entity_poly.pdbx_seq_one_letter_code
_entity_poly.pdbx_strand_id
1 'polypeptide(L)'
;MALARRLLRLRPHLGTLPLPAPTNPPRLLPSRTYISDMRRSAFVDRLLRGLRSEISVLTNAIPPTPPAPPAKFSLDERPGEQWIRLSRAFPAAEGGGAEEEVRVDATLVDGALPPTRSGADTGGPPRLHISVRVQVSKAARPGVALTFMCSAWPDEMEVERVFPERRDGQAPLQPYMGRQFR
;
A
#
# COMPACT_ATOMS: atom_id res chain seq x y z
N MET A 1 -25.08 -8.90 -12.85
CA MET A 1 -23.98 -9.82 -13.19
C MET A 1 -23.75 -10.78 -12.04
N ALA A 2 -24.46 -11.91 -12.02
CA ALA A 2 -24.45 -12.87 -10.91
C ALA A 2 -23.98 -14.25 -11.42
N LEU A 3 -22.90 -14.76 -10.85
CA LEU A 3 -22.28 -16.04 -11.21
C LEU A 3 -23.10 -17.21 -10.65
N ALA A 4 -23.66 -18.01 -11.56
CA ALA A 4 -24.44 -19.21 -11.26
C ALA A 4 -23.52 -20.34 -10.75
N ARG A 5 -23.81 -20.84 -9.54
CA ARG A 5 -23.17 -22.02 -8.94
C ARG A 5 -23.75 -23.29 -9.56
N ARG A 6 -22.94 -24.04 -10.31
CA ARG A 6 -23.28 -25.39 -10.79
C ARG A 6 -23.24 -26.39 -9.63
N LEU A 7 -24.40 -26.90 -9.24
CA LEU A 7 -24.55 -28.07 -8.37
C LEU A 7 -24.64 -29.32 -9.26
N LEU A 8 -23.64 -30.20 -9.18
CA LEU A 8 -23.72 -31.54 -9.76
C LEU A 8 -24.50 -32.44 -8.80
N ARG A 9 -25.76 -32.72 -9.14
CA ARG A 9 -26.57 -33.79 -8.54
C ARG A 9 -26.18 -35.11 -9.20
N LEU A 10 -25.60 -36.04 -8.45
CA LEU A 10 -25.50 -37.44 -8.85
C LEU A 10 -26.55 -38.25 -8.10
N ARG A 11 -27.49 -38.84 -8.84
CA ARG A 11 -28.47 -39.83 -8.35
C ARG A 11 -27.77 -41.17 -8.13
N PRO A 12 -28.11 -41.94 -7.08
CA PRO A 12 -27.63 -43.31 -6.91
C PRO A 12 -28.56 -44.30 -7.63
N HIS A 13 -28.00 -45.27 -8.34
CA HIS A 13 -28.73 -46.48 -8.75
C HIS A 13 -28.63 -47.52 -7.64
N LEU A 14 -29.78 -47.88 -7.06
CA LEU A 14 -29.98 -49.01 -6.16
C LEU A 14 -30.18 -50.29 -6.99
N GLY A 15 -29.28 -51.26 -6.82
CA GLY A 15 -29.48 -52.67 -7.18
C GLY A 15 -29.29 -53.51 -5.91
N THR A 16 -30.27 -54.36 -5.61
CA THR A 16 -30.49 -55.07 -4.35
C THR A 16 -30.01 -56.53 -4.36
N LEU A 17 -29.66 -57.04 -3.15
CA LEU A 17 -29.59 -58.45 -2.65
C LEU A 17 -28.17 -59.08 -2.52
N PRO A 18 -27.94 -60.02 -1.57
CA PRO A 18 -28.22 -60.03 -0.13
C PRO A 18 -26.96 -60.27 0.75
N LEU A 19 -27.07 -59.97 2.05
CA LEU A 19 -26.04 -60.07 3.10
C LEU A 19 -25.59 -61.51 3.44
N PRO A 20 -24.36 -61.66 3.94
CA PRO A 20 -24.13 -62.37 5.19
C PRO A 20 -23.63 -61.45 6.32
N ALA A 21 -23.85 -61.92 7.55
CA ALA A 21 -23.80 -61.28 8.86
C ALA A 21 -22.43 -60.70 9.31
N PRO A 22 -22.34 -60.02 10.48
CA PRO A 22 -21.58 -58.79 10.65
C PRO A 22 -20.09 -59.06 10.86
N THR A 23 -19.27 -58.59 9.93
CA THR A 23 -17.86 -58.33 10.20
C THR A 23 -17.71 -56.84 10.43
N ASN A 24 -17.49 -56.51 11.71
CA ASN A 24 -17.16 -55.20 12.27
C ASN A 24 -16.61 -54.23 11.21
N PRO A 25 -17.24 -53.05 10.95
CA PRO A 25 -16.69 -52.12 9.98
C PRO A 25 -15.32 -51.70 10.49
N PRO A 26 -14.25 -51.72 9.67
CA PRO A 26 -13.03 -51.04 10.05
C PRO A 26 -13.46 -49.60 10.28
N ARG A 27 -13.32 -49.12 11.53
CA ARG A 27 -13.48 -47.72 11.86
C ARG A 27 -12.51 -46.96 10.96
N LEU A 28 -12.98 -46.46 9.83
CA LEU A 28 -12.23 -45.53 9.00
C LEU A 28 -12.11 -44.27 9.83
N LEU A 29 -11.01 -44.21 10.58
CA LEU A 29 -10.68 -43.09 11.42
C LEU A 29 -10.76 -41.81 10.59
N PRO A 30 -11.29 -40.69 11.12
CA PRO A 30 -11.22 -39.35 10.50
C PRO A 30 -9.79 -38.81 10.40
N SER A 31 -8.79 -39.70 10.45
CA SER A 31 -7.35 -39.46 10.52
C SER A 31 -6.85 -38.56 9.38
N ARG A 32 -7.40 -38.70 8.16
CA ARG A 32 -6.89 -37.94 7.01
C ARG A 32 -7.22 -36.45 7.08
N THR A 33 -8.40 -36.08 7.58
CA THR A 33 -8.78 -34.68 7.85
C THR A 33 -8.10 -34.16 9.11
N TYR A 34 -8.02 -34.98 10.16
CA TYR A 34 -7.35 -34.62 11.40
C TYR A 34 -5.87 -34.28 11.20
N ILE A 35 -5.13 -35.07 10.40
CA ILE A 35 -3.72 -34.81 10.11
C ILE A 35 -3.54 -33.53 9.28
N SER A 36 -4.42 -33.26 8.30
CA SER A 36 -4.36 -32.00 7.55
C SER A 36 -4.67 -30.79 8.43
N ASP A 37 -5.64 -30.92 9.34
CA ASP A 37 -6.01 -29.86 10.27
C ASP A 37 -4.89 -29.59 11.28
N MET A 38 -4.22 -30.63 11.79
CA MET A 38 -3.04 -30.49 12.65
C MET A 38 -1.86 -29.83 11.93
N ARG A 39 -1.63 -30.16 10.65
CA ARG A 39 -0.57 -29.51 9.86
C ARG A 39 -0.87 -28.04 9.62
N ARG A 40 -2.13 -27.71 9.34
CA ARG A 40 -2.59 -26.33 9.16
C ARG A 40 -2.47 -25.54 10.46
N SER A 41 -2.89 -26.11 11.61
CA SER A 41 -2.78 -25.44 12.90
C SER A 41 -1.32 -25.22 13.28
N ALA A 42 -0.46 -26.22 13.14
CA ALA A 42 0.98 -26.08 13.41
C ALA A 42 1.64 -25.01 12.53
N PHE A 43 1.24 -24.90 11.26
CA PHE A 43 1.71 -23.84 10.36
C PHE A 43 1.23 -22.45 10.81
N VAL A 44 -0.06 -22.30 11.13
CA VAL A 44 -0.62 -21.03 11.61
C VAL A 44 0.00 -20.63 12.94
N ASP A 45 0.17 -21.56 13.89
CA ASP A 45 0.79 -21.30 15.18
C ASP A 45 2.25 -20.86 15.01
N ARG A 46 2.99 -21.49 14.09
CA ARG A 46 4.35 -21.08 13.75
C ARG A 46 4.38 -19.65 13.17
N LEU A 47 3.45 -19.32 12.28
CA LEU A 47 3.35 -17.99 11.69
C LEU A 47 3.00 -16.94 12.76
N LEU A 48 1.98 -17.21 13.59
CA LEU A 48 1.57 -16.34 14.68
C LEU A 48 2.69 -16.13 15.70
N ARG A 49 3.42 -17.19 16.04
CA ARG A 49 4.60 -17.09 16.91
C ARG A 49 5.68 -16.21 16.29
N GLY A 50 5.97 -16.39 15.00
CA GLY A 50 6.91 -15.56 14.26
C GLY A 50 6.49 -14.09 14.23
N LEU A 51 5.24 -13.80 13.89
CA LEU A 51 4.72 -12.44 13.89
C LEU A 51 4.77 -11.79 15.28
N ARG A 52 4.40 -12.52 16.34
CA ARG A 52 4.49 -12.02 17.71
C ARG A 52 5.93 -11.74 18.13
N SER A 53 6.88 -12.59 17.74
CA SER A 53 8.30 -12.34 18.02
C SER A 53 8.80 -11.11 17.27
N GLU A 54 8.47 -10.96 15.98
CA GLU A 54 8.87 -9.78 15.19
C GLU A 54 8.28 -8.49 15.75
N ILE A 55 6.98 -8.49 16.07
CA ILE A 55 6.31 -7.34 16.72
C ILE A 55 7.01 -7.01 18.03
N SER A 56 7.31 -8.00 18.87
CA SER A 56 8.00 -7.77 20.14
C SER A 56 9.39 -7.19 19.94
N VAL A 57 10.15 -7.68 18.95
CA VAL A 57 11.48 -7.14 18.61
C VAL A 57 11.38 -5.69 18.17
N LEU A 58 10.47 -5.36 17.25
CA LEU A 58 10.28 -4.00 16.75
C LEU A 58 9.73 -3.06 17.82
N THR A 59 8.86 -3.54 18.71
CA THR A 59 8.30 -2.73 19.81
C THR A 59 9.37 -2.38 20.85
N ASN A 60 10.31 -3.30 21.09
CA ASN A 60 11.40 -3.10 22.06
C ASN A 60 12.64 -2.43 21.43
N ALA A 61 12.67 -2.30 20.11
CA ALA A 61 13.74 -1.58 19.43
C ALA A 61 13.68 -0.10 19.80
N ILE A 62 14.85 0.53 19.95
CA ILE A 62 14.92 1.98 20.14
C ILE A 62 14.40 2.62 18.84
N PRO A 63 13.33 3.45 18.90
CA PRO A 63 12.83 4.09 17.71
C PRO A 63 13.93 4.97 17.13
N PRO A 64 14.16 4.94 15.81
CA PRO A 64 15.11 5.84 15.18
C PRO A 64 14.70 7.28 15.52
N THR A 65 15.68 8.14 15.80
CA THR A 65 15.42 9.55 16.09
C THR A 65 14.61 10.14 14.93
N PRO A 66 13.41 10.69 15.18
CA PRO A 66 12.62 11.27 14.12
C PRO A 66 13.40 12.42 13.48
N PRO A 67 13.34 12.57 12.15
CA PRO A 67 13.97 13.70 11.48
C PRO A 67 13.38 15.01 12.03
N ALA A 68 14.22 16.05 12.08
CA ALA A 68 13.73 17.37 12.46
C ALA A 68 12.61 17.79 11.51
N PRO A 69 11.48 18.33 12.01
CA PRO A 69 10.40 18.76 11.15
C PRO A 69 10.91 19.86 10.20
N PRO A 70 10.42 19.91 8.97
CA PRO A 70 10.80 20.96 8.03
C PRO A 70 10.39 22.31 8.62
N ALA A 71 11.37 23.13 9.04
CA ALA A 71 11.17 24.35 9.83
C ALA A 71 10.23 25.42 9.21
N LYS A 72 9.80 25.22 7.96
CA LYS A 72 9.00 26.18 7.19
C LYS A 72 7.67 25.60 6.69
N PHE A 73 7.39 24.32 6.90
CA PHE A 73 6.17 23.66 6.44
C PHE A 73 5.35 23.19 7.63
N SER A 74 4.03 23.36 7.56
CA SER A 74 3.10 22.69 8.47
C SER A 74 2.89 21.25 8.03
N LEU A 75 2.94 20.33 8.99
CA LEU A 75 2.73 18.90 8.81
C LEU A 75 1.30 18.55 9.24
N ASP A 76 0.52 17.93 8.35
CA ASP A 76 -0.80 17.36 8.62
C ASP A 76 -0.75 15.85 8.35
N GLU A 77 -0.77 15.08 9.44
CA GLU A 77 -0.82 13.61 9.44
C GLU A 77 -2.22 13.16 9.86
N ARG A 78 -2.94 12.48 8.96
CA ARG A 78 -4.30 12.02 9.23
C ARG A 78 -4.29 10.56 9.67
N PRO A 79 -4.83 10.24 10.87
CA PRO A 79 -4.85 8.86 11.36
C PRO A 79 -5.68 7.97 10.41
N GLY A 80 -5.03 6.92 9.90
CA GLY A 80 -5.64 5.96 8.97
C GLY A 80 -5.42 6.25 7.49
N GLU A 81 -4.85 7.41 7.15
CA GLU A 81 -4.45 7.73 5.78
C GLU A 81 -2.96 7.37 5.58
N GLN A 82 -2.61 6.70 4.48
CA GLN A 82 -1.23 6.28 4.19
C GLN A 82 -0.44 7.35 3.41
N TRP A 83 -0.65 8.62 3.75
CA TRP A 83 0.06 9.74 3.15
C TRP A 83 0.14 10.90 4.14
N ILE A 84 1.13 11.76 3.94
CA ILE A 84 1.45 12.90 4.78
C ILE A 84 1.29 14.17 3.95
N ARG A 85 0.65 15.20 4.51
CA ARG A 85 0.54 16.52 3.90
C ARG A 85 1.55 17.48 4.51
N LEU A 86 2.34 18.14 3.66
CA LEU A 86 3.07 19.35 4.02
C LEU A 86 2.43 20.54 3.32
N SER A 87 2.24 21.64 4.03
CA SER A 87 1.70 22.87 3.43
C SER A 87 2.52 24.08 3.85
N ARG A 88 2.61 25.05 2.93
CA ARG A 88 3.29 26.32 3.17
C ARG A 88 2.75 27.41 2.27
N ALA A 89 2.45 28.57 2.85
CA ALA A 89 2.22 29.80 2.12
C ALA A 89 3.56 30.52 1.89
N PHE A 90 3.77 31.00 0.66
CA PHE A 90 4.88 31.82 0.24
C PHE A 90 4.36 33.23 -0.02
N PRO A 91 4.87 34.24 0.72
CA PRO A 91 4.46 35.62 0.50
C PRO A 91 4.88 36.07 -0.90
N ALA A 92 4.12 37.02 -1.43
CA ALA A 92 4.49 37.77 -2.63
C ALA A 92 5.94 38.29 -2.53
N ALA A 93 6.81 37.93 -3.47
CA ALA A 93 8.16 38.49 -3.53
C ALA A 93 8.10 40.02 -3.68
N GLU A 94 9.10 40.73 -3.12
CA GLU A 94 9.31 42.18 -3.28
C GLU A 94 9.53 42.51 -4.76
N GLY A 95 8.43 42.62 -5.51
CA GLY A 95 8.41 42.71 -6.96
C GLY A 95 7.03 42.52 -7.59
N GLY A 96 5.95 42.51 -6.79
CA GLY A 96 4.57 42.46 -7.30
C GLY A 96 4.05 41.07 -7.65
N GLY A 97 4.67 40.00 -7.15
CA GLY A 97 4.13 38.63 -7.28
C GLY A 97 2.84 38.44 -6.49
N ALA A 98 2.00 37.48 -6.88
CA ALA A 98 0.87 37.07 -6.04
C ALA A 98 1.36 36.06 -4.98
N GLU A 99 0.69 36.02 -3.83
CA GLU A 99 0.93 35.00 -2.80
C GLU A 99 0.69 33.59 -3.39
N GLU A 100 1.60 32.65 -3.10
CA GLU A 100 1.55 31.28 -3.59
C GLU A 100 1.41 30.32 -2.42
N GLU A 101 0.55 29.31 -2.54
CA GLU A 101 0.40 28.24 -1.58
C GLU A 101 0.90 26.94 -2.19
N VAL A 102 1.85 26.28 -1.52
CA VAL A 102 2.42 25.00 -1.91
C VAL A 102 1.92 23.94 -0.94
N ARG A 103 1.34 22.87 -1.49
CA ARG A 103 0.95 21.66 -0.77
C ARG A 103 1.73 20.49 -1.35
N VAL A 104 2.26 19.64 -0.49
CA VAL A 104 3.02 18.45 -0.86
C VAL A 104 2.39 17.27 -0.15
N ASP A 105 1.80 16.38 -0.92
CA ASP A 105 1.23 15.13 -0.42
C ASP A 105 2.23 14.01 -0.77
N ALA A 106 2.77 13.33 0.23
CA ALA A 106 3.71 12.23 0.05
C ALA A 106 3.12 10.92 0.57
N THR A 107 3.21 9.83 -0.20
CA THR A 107 2.71 8.53 0.23
C THR A 107 3.65 7.87 1.25
N LEU A 108 3.12 6.89 2.00
CA LEU A 108 3.98 5.87 2.60
C LEU A 108 4.73 5.11 1.48
N VAL A 109 5.88 4.51 1.82
CA VAL A 109 6.71 3.71 0.90
C VAL A 109 5.85 2.79 0.04
N ASP A 110 5.92 2.98 -1.27
CA ASP A 110 5.10 2.30 -2.28
C ASP A 110 5.94 1.45 -3.25
N GLY A 111 7.27 1.52 -3.16
CA GLY A 111 8.19 0.66 -3.90
C GLY A 111 9.48 0.37 -3.13
N ALA A 112 10.13 -0.74 -3.46
CA ALA A 112 11.43 -1.09 -2.91
C ALA A 112 12.27 -1.83 -3.96
N LEU A 113 13.52 -1.41 -4.11
CA LEU A 113 14.53 -2.12 -4.87
C LEU A 113 15.54 -2.76 -3.92
N PRO A 114 15.95 -4.02 -4.18
CA PRO A 114 17.01 -4.63 -3.39
C PRO A 114 18.30 -3.82 -3.54
N PRO A 115 19.18 -3.83 -2.53
CA PRO A 115 20.46 -3.17 -2.65
C PRO A 115 21.27 -3.75 -3.81
N THR A 116 21.94 -2.86 -4.57
CA THR A 116 22.91 -3.26 -5.58
C THR A 116 24.08 -3.97 -4.89
N ARG A 117 24.13 -5.31 -4.96
CA ARG A 117 25.26 -6.07 -4.43
C ARG A 117 26.51 -5.77 -5.26
N SER A 118 27.51 -5.15 -4.63
CA SER A 118 28.89 -5.19 -5.13
C SER A 118 29.72 -6.05 -4.19
N GLY A 119 30.00 -7.30 -4.58
CA GLY A 119 30.99 -8.15 -3.89
C GLY A 119 30.59 -8.69 -2.50
N ALA A 120 31.61 -9.01 -1.69
CA ALA A 120 31.52 -9.71 -0.40
C ALA A 120 30.90 -8.88 0.74
N ASP A 121 30.59 -7.61 0.51
CA ASP A 121 29.86 -6.80 1.46
C ASP A 121 28.38 -7.17 1.42
N THR A 122 27.83 -7.52 2.58
CA THR A 122 26.39 -7.57 2.80
C THR A 122 25.82 -6.22 2.37
N GLY A 123 25.19 -6.20 1.20
CA GLY A 123 24.74 -4.97 0.54
C GLY A 123 23.96 -4.04 1.45
N GLY A 124 24.02 -2.74 1.15
CA GLY A 124 23.42 -1.68 1.95
C GLY A 124 21.89 -1.79 2.14
N PRO A 125 21.24 -0.79 2.76
CA PRO A 125 19.80 -0.81 2.93
C PRO A 125 19.07 -0.84 1.56
N PRO A 126 17.87 -1.44 1.50
CA PRO A 126 17.05 -1.41 0.28
C PRO A 126 16.72 0.03 -0.12
N ARG A 127 16.66 0.30 -1.42
CA ARG A 127 16.25 1.61 -1.94
C ARG A 127 14.73 1.69 -1.92
N LEU A 128 14.18 2.54 -1.07
CA LEU A 128 12.75 2.73 -0.91
C LEU A 128 12.26 3.87 -1.82
N HIS A 129 11.10 3.67 -2.43
CA HIS A 129 10.44 4.66 -3.27
C HIS A 129 9.21 5.22 -2.55
N ILE A 130 8.96 6.52 -2.77
CA ILE A 130 7.72 7.19 -2.39
C ILE A 130 7.19 7.99 -3.59
N SER A 131 5.87 8.04 -3.74
CA SER A 131 5.21 8.95 -4.67
C SER A 131 4.94 10.29 -3.99
N VAL A 132 5.28 11.38 -4.67
CA VAL A 132 5.07 12.75 -4.16
C VAL A 132 4.20 13.53 -5.13
N ARG A 133 3.15 14.15 -4.61
CA ARG A 133 2.27 15.06 -5.35
C ARG A 133 2.45 16.47 -4.82
N VAL A 134 2.98 17.35 -5.66
CA VAL A 134 3.12 18.77 -5.32
C VAL A 134 2.01 19.55 -6.00
N GLN A 135 1.32 20.41 -5.25
CA GLN A 135 0.28 21.27 -5.76
C GLN A 135 0.63 22.72 -5.43
N VAL A 136 0.69 23.57 -6.46
CA VAL A 136 0.99 25.00 -6.33
C VAL A 136 -0.24 25.80 -6.76
N SER A 137 -0.79 26.59 -5.86
CA SER A 137 -1.93 27.48 -6.13
C SER A 137 -1.55 28.93 -5.91
N LYS A 138 -2.10 29.84 -6.72
CA LYS A 138 -1.90 31.29 -6.56
C LYS A 138 -3.12 31.90 -5.91
N ALA A 139 -2.94 32.80 -4.95
CA ALA A 139 -4.04 33.54 -4.33
C ALA A 139 -4.84 34.36 -5.36
N ALA A 140 -4.19 34.85 -6.42
CA ALA A 140 -4.85 35.55 -7.53
C ALA A 140 -5.80 34.66 -8.36
N ARG A 141 -5.65 33.32 -8.30
CA ARG A 141 -6.46 32.34 -9.03
C ARG A 141 -6.71 31.09 -8.16
N PRO A 142 -7.55 31.18 -7.12
CA PRO A 142 -7.71 30.12 -6.14
C PRO A 142 -8.31 28.83 -6.73
N GLY A 143 -9.11 28.94 -7.80
CA GLY A 143 -9.78 27.81 -8.44
C GLY A 143 -8.91 26.95 -9.36
N VAL A 144 -7.64 27.31 -9.57
CA VAL A 144 -6.70 26.52 -10.39
C VAL A 144 -5.39 26.33 -9.64
N ALA A 145 -4.93 25.10 -9.58
CA ALA A 145 -3.62 24.74 -9.06
C ALA A 145 -2.81 24.00 -10.12
N LEU A 146 -1.50 24.17 -10.11
CA LEU A 146 -0.58 23.38 -10.92
C LEU A 146 -0.14 22.17 -10.09
N THR A 147 -0.40 20.97 -10.60
CA THR A 147 -0.12 19.70 -9.93
C THR A 147 1.05 19.01 -10.62
N PHE A 148 2.03 18.60 -9.82
CA PHE A 148 3.20 17.83 -10.21
C PHE A 148 3.09 16.45 -9.58
N MET A 149 3.29 15.41 -10.38
CA MET A 149 3.46 14.05 -9.89
C MET A 149 4.94 13.70 -9.98
N CYS A 150 5.52 13.28 -8.87
CA CYS A 150 6.93 12.98 -8.75
C CYS A 150 7.15 11.57 -8.21
N SER A 151 8.15 10.89 -8.75
CA SER A 151 8.73 9.65 -8.24
C SER A 151 9.97 10.02 -7.44
N ALA A 152 10.01 9.65 -6.16
CA ALA A 152 11.13 9.96 -5.29
C ALA A 152 11.78 8.68 -4.76
N TRP A 153 13.06 8.53 -5.04
CA TRP A 153 13.98 7.55 -4.48
C TRP A 153 14.90 8.25 -3.47
N PRO A 154 15.74 7.52 -2.71
CA PRO A 154 16.56 8.16 -1.66
C PRO A 154 17.54 9.20 -2.19
N ASP A 155 18.04 9.02 -3.42
CA ASP A 155 19.11 9.83 -4.02
C ASP A 155 18.60 10.77 -5.13
N GLU A 156 17.38 10.55 -5.62
CA GLU A 156 16.86 11.17 -6.83
C GLU A 156 15.35 11.39 -6.74
N MET A 157 14.88 12.50 -7.29
CA MET A 157 13.46 12.77 -7.45
C MET A 157 13.19 13.25 -8.86
N GLU A 158 12.23 12.63 -9.52
CA GLU A 158 11.90 12.90 -10.90
C GLU A 158 10.44 13.31 -11.05
N VAL A 159 10.19 14.31 -11.89
CA VAL A 159 8.84 14.75 -12.23
C VAL A 159 8.32 13.85 -13.34
N GLU A 160 7.29 13.07 -13.05
CA GLU A 160 6.65 12.21 -14.04
C GLU A 160 5.67 13.01 -14.91
N ARG A 161 4.87 13.87 -14.28
CA ARG A 161 3.76 14.60 -14.94
C ARG A 161 3.53 15.96 -14.31
N VAL A 162 3.09 16.92 -15.14
CA VAL A 162 2.69 18.26 -14.71
C VAL A 162 1.41 18.67 -15.42
N PHE A 163 0.37 19.01 -14.65
CA PHE A 163 -0.91 19.41 -15.22
C PHE A 163 -1.68 20.42 -14.35
N PRO A 164 -2.47 21.31 -14.95
CA PRO A 164 -3.37 22.17 -14.22
C PRO A 164 -4.58 21.39 -13.72
N GLU A 165 -4.92 21.59 -12.45
CA GLU A 165 -6.07 20.99 -11.77
C GLU A 165 -7.03 22.09 -11.31
N ARG A 166 -8.32 21.92 -11.61
CA ARG A 166 -9.37 22.82 -11.14
C ARG A 166 -9.82 22.37 -9.75
N ARG A 167 -9.82 23.30 -8.79
CA ARG A 167 -10.34 23.04 -7.43
C ARG A 167 -11.84 23.28 -7.32
N ASP A 168 -12.38 24.14 -8.19
CA ASP A 168 -13.79 24.53 -8.17
C ASP A 168 -14.54 24.03 -9.43
N GLY A 169 -15.74 23.48 -9.21
CA GLY A 169 -16.66 23.05 -10.26
C GLY A 169 -16.59 21.57 -10.64
N GLN A 170 -17.41 21.19 -11.62
CA GLN A 170 -17.45 19.80 -12.12
C GLN A 170 -16.15 19.47 -12.84
N ALA A 171 -15.49 18.39 -12.40
CA ALA A 171 -14.29 17.90 -13.05
C ALA A 171 -14.59 17.66 -14.54
N PRO A 172 -13.73 18.15 -15.46
CA PRO A 172 -13.92 17.90 -16.88
C PRO A 172 -13.93 16.38 -17.12
N LEU A 173 -14.79 15.92 -18.03
CA LEU A 173 -14.91 14.49 -18.38
C LEU A 173 -13.55 13.88 -18.78
N GLN A 174 -12.66 14.70 -19.32
CA GLN A 174 -11.30 14.31 -19.65
C GLN A 174 -10.34 15.46 -19.30
N PRO A 175 -9.77 15.46 -18.09
CA PRO A 175 -8.80 16.49 -17.71
C PRO A 175 -7.51 16.27 -18.48
N TYR A 176 -6.88 17.36 -18.92
CA TYR A 176 -5.55 17.29 -19.51
C TYR A 176 -4.55 16.86 -18.43
N MET A 177 -3.95 15.68 -18.58
CA MET A 177 -3.04 15.08 -17.59
C MET A 177 -1.58 15.49 -17.79
N GLY A 178 -1.32 16.49 -18.63
CA GLY A 178 0.03 16.97 -18.86
C GLY A 178 0.84 16.09 -19.79
N ARG A 179 2.08 16.53 -20.01
CA ARG A 179 3.09 15.73 -20.67
C ARG A 179 3.68 14.73 -19.66
N GLN A 180 3.90 13.50 -20.11
CA GLN A 180 4.74 12.54 -19.41
C GLN A 180 6.20 12.85 -19.75
N PHE A 181 7.02 13.07 -18.73
CA PHE A 181 8.44 13.41 -18.91
C PHE A 181 9.34 12.18 -18.94
N ARG A 182 8.86 11.04 -18.43
CA ARG A 182 9.51 9.72 -18.43
C ARG A 182 8.80 8.77 -19.38
#